data_AF-A0A1V6GBG3-F1
#
_entry.id   AF-A0A1V6GBG3-F1
#
_cell.length_a   1.000
_cell.length_b   1.000
_cell.length_c   1.000
_cell.angle_alpha   90.00
_cell.angle_beta   90.00
_cell.angle_gamma   90.00
#
_symmetry.space_group_name_H-M   'P 1'
#
loop_
_entity.id
_entity.type
_entity.pdbx_description
1 polymer ?
#
loop_
_entity_poly.entity_id
_entity_poly.type
_entity_poly.pdbx_seq_one_letter_code
_entity_poly.pdbx_strand_id
1 'polypeptide(L)'
;MTATLATDPMLRFAKAKASCNFCGICGHVPHSAGDEPNRAPLRWWDPDDGWKIGTLCPYCAEEALDRQPKPEDYAVATRATNGVCDVCDTDEDPTEAL
;
A
#
# COMPACT_ATOMS: atom_id res chain seq x y z
N MET A 1 19.94 -35.10 -1.73
CA MET A 1 18.47 -34.95 -1.76
C MET A 1 18.14 -33.51 -1.43
N THR A 2 18.00 -32.69 -2.46
CA THR A 2 17.63 -31.26 -2.36
C THR A 2 16.13 -31.18 -2.14
N ALA A 3 15.72 -31.19 -0.86
CA ALA A 3 14.33 -31.00 -0.50
C ALA A 3 13.89 -29.62 -0.96
N THR A 4 12.98 -29.63 -1.92
CA THR A 4 12.27 -28.50 -2.50
C THR A 4 11.76 -27.58 -1.40
N LEU A 5 12.31 -26.36 -1.35
CA LEU A 5 11.72 -25.20 -0.67
C LEU A 5 10.43 -24.77 -1.41
N ALA A 6 9.50 -25.70 -1.63
CA ALA A 6 8.08 -25.42 -1.75
C ALA A 6 7.57 -25.07 -0.34
N THR A 7 8.15 -23.99 0.18
CA THR A 7 7.93 -23.41 1.49
C THR A 7 6.44 -23.10 1.61
N ASP A 8 5.78 -23.90 2.44
CA ASP A 8 4.40 -23.73 2.87
C ASP A 8 4.09 -22.23 3.07
N PRO A 9 3.08 -21.68 2.35
CA PRO A 9 2.69 -20.28 2.46
C PRO A 9 2.42 -19.87 3.91
N MET A 10 1.80 -20.74 4.72
CA MET A 10 1.53 -20.47 6.13
C MET A 10 2.81 -20.33 6.93
N LEU A 11 3.83 -21.12 6.61
CA LEU A 11 5.15 -21.03 7.25
C LEU A 11 5.87 -19.73 6.84
N ARG A 12 5.70 -19.28 5.59
CA ARG A 12 6.18 -17.96 5.14
C ARG A 12 5.45 -16.82 5.84
N PHE A 13 4.13 -16.88 5.94
CA PHE A 13 3.31 -15.89 6.65
C PHE A 13 3.65 -15.83 8.15
N ALA A 14 3.80 -16.98 8.80
CA ALA A 14 4.20 -17.06 10.21
C ALA A 14 5.62 -16.51 10.43
N LYS A 15 6.57 -16.83 9.55
CA LYS A 15 7.93 -16.26 9.59
C LYS A 15 7.98 -14.77 9.29
N ALA A 16 7.09 -14.28 8.44
CA ALA A 16 6.99 -12.86 8.11
C ALA A 16 6.55 -12.01 9.32
N LYS A 17 6.12 -12.64 10.44
CA LYS A 17 5.53 -11.96 11.61
C LYS A 17 4.54 -10.88 11.14
N ALA A 18 3.74 -11.20 10.12
CA ALA A 18 2.74 -10.29 9.61
C ALA A 18 1.73 -10.07 10.72
N SER A 19 1.92 -9.03 11.53
CA SER A 19 0.96 -8.67 12.55
C SER A 19 -0.22 -8.09 11.80
N CYS A 20 -1.36 -8.76 11.86
CA CYS A 20 -2.65 -8.23 11.41
C CYS A 20 -3.09 -6.98 12.21
N ASN A 21 -2.22 -6.47 13.08
CA ASN A 21 -2.39 -5.32 13.96
C ASN A 21 -1.24 -4.33 13.75
N PHE A 22 -0.69 -4.18 12.55
CA PHE A 22 0.34 -3.19 12.23
C PHE A 22 -0.28 -1.94 11.61
N CYS A 23 -0.06 -0.75 12.19
CA CYS A 23 -0.58 0.47 11.60
C CYS A 23 0.22 0.81 10.33
N GLY A 24 -0.44 0.83 9.17
CA GLY A 24 0.19 1.13 7.87
C GLY A 24 0.69 2.57 7.70
N ILE A 25 0.40 3.46 8.66
CA ILE A 25 0.84 4.86 8.64
C ILE A 25 1.96 5.10 9.66
N CYS A 26 1.69 4.88 10.95
CA CYS A 26 2.66 5.20 12.01
C CYS A 26 3.47 3.98 12.51
N GLY A 27 3.19 2.78 12.01
CA GLY A 27 3.87 1.55 12.42
C GLY A 27 3.51 1.04 13.81
N HIS A 28 2.54 1.65 14.50
CA HIS A 28 2.08 1.20 15.82
C HIS A 28 1.58 -0.25 15.79
N VAL A 29 2.07 -1.06 16.73
CA VAL A 29 1.60 -2.42 16.97
C VAL A 29 1.21 -2.52 18.45
N PRO A 30 -0.07 -2.79 18.77
CA PRO A 30 -0.50 -3.07 20.14
C PRO A 30 0.31 -4.23 20.72
N HIS A 31 0.85 -4.07 21.92
CA HIS A 31 1.71 -5.08 22.57
C HIS A 31 1.10 -5.62 23.86
N SER A 32 0.21 -4.85 24.48
CA SER A 32 -0.41 -5.19 25.75
C SER A 32 -1.88 -5.57 25.54
N ALA A 33 -2.43 -6.42 26.42
CA ALA A 33 -3.83 -6.80 26.38
C ALA A 33 -4.81 -5.63 26.67
N GLY A 34 -4.30 -4.49 27.15
CA GLY A 34 -5.07 -3.26 27.38
C GLY A 34 -4.95 -2.22 26.26
N ASP A 35 -4.10 -2.45 25.26
CA ASP A 35 -3.99 -1.55 24.11
C ASP A 35 -5.17 -1.81 23.16
N GLU A 36 -5.80 -0.74 22.67
CA GLU A 36 -6.88 -0.89 21.68
C GLU A 36 -6.30 -1.48 20.38
N PRO A 37 -6.93 -2.54 19.81
CA PRO A 37 -6.43 -3.15 18.59
C PRO A 37 -6.52 -2.16 17.42
N ASN A 38 -5.59 -2.30 16.47
CA ASN A 38 -5.68 -1.58 15.21
C ASN A 38 -6.92 -2.04 14.42
N ARG A 39 -7.59 -1.10 13.76
CA ARG A 39 -8.79 -1.33 12.94
C ARG A 39 -8.41 -2.00 11.63
N ALA A 40 -9.12 -3.06 11.26
CA ALA A 40 -8.79 -3.92 10.13
C ALA A 40 -10.03 -4.44 9.37
N PRO A 41 -9.99 -4.60 8.03
CA PRO A 41 -9.15 -3.88 7.06
C PRO A 41 -9.84 -2.60 6.56
N LEU A 42 -9.06 -1.52 6.44
CA LEU A 42 -9.50 -0.20 5.98
C LEU A 42 -8.84 0.14 4.64
N ARG A 43 -9.55 0.92 3.82
CA ARG A 43 -9.02 1.53 2.59
C ARG A 43 -8.81 3.02 2.85
N TRP A 44 -7.61 3.54 2.58
CA TRP A 44 -7.29 4.96 2.75
C TRP A 44 -6.43 5.49 1.59
N TRP A 45 -6.43 6.81 1.42
CA TRP A 45 -5.57 7.51 0.45
C TRP A 45 -4.26 7.93 1.12
N ASP A 46 -3.13 7.48 0.56
CA ASP A 46 -1.79 7.95 0.88
C ASP A 46 -1.36 8.97 -0.20
N PRO A 47 -0.97 10.21 0.16
CA PRO A 47 -0.53 11.20 -0.82
C PRO A 47 0.72 10.80 -1.60
N ASP A 48 1.59 9.98 -1.00
CA ASP A 48 2.88 9.63 -1.60
C ASP A 48 2.77 8.37 -2.48
N ASP A 49 1.86 7.46 -2.11
CA ASP A 49 1.77 6.10 -2.70
C ASP A 49 0.38 5.76 -3.30
N GLY A 50 -0.61 6.65 -3.12
CA GLY A 50 -1.98 6.46 -3.59
C GLY A 50 -2.85 5.57 -2.70
N TRP A 51 -3.82 4.86 -3.30
CA TRP A 51 -4.77 4.04 -2.55
C TRP A 51 -4.09 2.84 -1.89
N LYS A 52 -4.22 2.73 -0.56
CA LYS A 52 -3.74 1.61 0.25
C LYS A 52 -4.88 0.85 0.93
N ILE A 53 -4.63 -0.42 1.23
CA ILE A 53 -5.51 -1.30 2.00
C ILE A 53 -4.67 -1.97 3.09
N GLY A 54 -5.16 -1.98 4.32
CA GLY A 54 -4.44 -2.55 5.46
C GLY A 54 -5.08 -2.22 6.79
N THR A 55 -4.27 -2.17 7.85
CA THR A 55 -4.75 -1.93 9.22
C THR A 55 -4.23 -0.60 9.75
N LEU A 56 -5.06 0.16 10.45
CA LEU A 56 -4.71 1.48 10.99
C LEU A 56 -5.03 1.55 12.49
N CYS A 57 -4.21 2.25 13.26
CA CYS A 57 -4.57 2.55 14.65
C CYS A 57 -5.77 3.52 14.71
N PRO A 58 -6.50 3.59 15.84
CA PRO A 58 -7.68 4.45 15.97
C PRO A 58 -7.42 5.90 15.55
N TYR A 59 -6.30 6.48 15.97
CA TYR A 59 -5.90 7.85 15.63
C TYR A 59 -5.66 8.05 14.13
N CYS A 60 -4.82 7.20 13.52
CA CYS A 60 -4.54 7.30 12.09
C CYS A 60 -5.77 6.98 11.22
N ALA A 61 -6.68 6.13 11.70
CA ALA A 61 -7.92 5.84 11.01
C ALA A 61 -8.83 7.07 10.95
N GLU A 62 -8.93 7.84 12.04
CA GLU A 62 -9.74 9.08 12.08
C GLU A 62 -9.20 10.13 11.10
N GLU A 63 -7.88 10.27 10.97
CA GLU A 63 -7.29 11.26 10.05
C GLU A 63 -7.28 10.80 8.59
N ALA A 64 -6.93 9.53 8.33
CA ALA A 64 -6.67 9.06 6.98
C ALA A 64 -7.94 8.68 6.21
N LEU A 65 -9.03 8.30 6.90
CA LEU A 65 -10.29 7.92 6.24
C LEU A 65 -11.04 9.13 5.68
N ASP A 66 -10.87 10.31 6.30
CA ASP A 66 -11.49 11.55 5.82
C ASP A 66 -10.71 12.19 4.67
N ARG A 67 -9.47 11.76 4.44
CA ARG A 67 -8.61 12.32 3.40
C ARG A 67 -9.01 11.77 2.03
N GLN A 68 -9.54 12.66 1.19
CA GLN A 68 -9.78 12.35 -0.22
C GLN A 68 -8.56 12.70 -1.07
N PRO A 69 -8.31 11.94 -2.16
CA PRO A 69 -7.27 12.27 -3.12
C PRO A 69 -7.52 13.64 -3.74
N LYS A 70 -6.51 14.49 -3.73
CA LYS A 70 -6.56 15.76 -4.45
C LYS A 70 -6.06 15.58 -5.89
N PRO A 71 -6.48 16.43 -6.84
CA PRO A 71 -5.96 16.40 -8.20
C PRO A 71 -4.43 16.46 -8.27
N GLU A 72 -3.80 17.22 -7.35
CA GLU A 72 -2.34 17.38 -7.23
C GLU A 72 -1.59 16.14 -6.73
N ASP A 73 -2.27 15.22 -6.05
CA ASP A 73 -1.66 13.99 -5.54
C ASP A 73 -1.48 12.93 -6.64
N TYR A 74 -2.15 13.09 -7.79
CA TYR A 74 -1.98 12.18 -8.92
C TYR A 74 -0.70 12.56 -9.69
N ALA A 75 0.12 11.57 -10.05
CA ALA A 75 1.32 11.78 -10.86
C ALA A 75 1.06 12.52 -12.20
N VAL A 76 -0.19 12.55 -12.66
CA VAL A 76 -0.64 13.21 -13.90
C VAL A 76 -0.91 14.72 -13.72
N ALA A 77 -0.93 15.25 -12.49
CA ALA A 77 -1.39 16.61 -12.19
C ALA A 77 -0.57 17.74 -12.81
N THR A 78 0.71 17.50 -13.14
CA THR A 78 1.62 18.52 -13.63
C THR A 78 1.69 18.61 -15.16
N ARG A 79 1.02 17.72 -15.88
CA ARG A 79 0.88 17.85 -17.33
C ARG A 79 -0.54 18.28 -17.67
N ALA A 80 -0.67 19.54 -18.07
CA ALA A 80 -1.75 20.01 -18.93
C ALA A 80 -1.66 19.28 -20.30
N THR A 81 -1.90 17.98 -20.30
CA THR A 81 -2.16 17.21 -21.50
C THR A 81 -3.66 17.12 -21.64
N ASN A 82 -4.19 17.48 -22.81
CA ASN A 82 -5.61 17.49 -23.17
C ASN A 82 -6.24 16.08 -23.21
N GLY A 83 -6.02 15.24 -22.19
CA GLY A 83 -6.43 13.83 -22.18
C GLY A 83 -5.65 12.95 -23.17
N VAL A 84 -4.57 13.46 -23.75
CA VAL A 84 -3.68 12.73 -24.65
C VAL A 84 -2.31 12.63 -24.00
N CYS A 85 -1.85 11.42 -23.71
CA CYS A 85 -0.47 11.19 -23.26
C CYS A 85 0.48 11.57 -24.41
N ASP A 86 0.92 12.82 -24.48
CA ASP A 86 1.81 13.33 -25.53
C ASP A 86 3.28 12.89 -25.35
N VAL A 87 3.55 11.98 -24.41
CA VAL A 87 4.87 11.39 -24.17
C VAL A 87 4.74 9.91 -23.80
N CYS A 88 4.18 9.15 -24.73
CA CYS A 88 4.45 7.71 -24.83
C CYS A 88 5.86 7.42 -25.40
N ASP A 89 6.86 8.26 -25.09
CA ASP A 89 8.29 7.93 -25.22
C ASP A 89 8.79 7.19 -23.97
N THR A 90 7.94 6.32 -23.40
CA THR A 90 8.47 5.22 -22.62
C THR A 90 9.03 4.23 -23.63
N ASP A 91 10.33 3.97 -23.52
CA ASP A 91 11.13 2.98 -24.24
C ASP A 91 10.60 1.54 -24.17
N GLU A 92 9.46 1.32 -23.52
CA GLU A 92 8.65 0.10 -23.64
C GLU A 92 7.71 0.16 -24.85
N ASP A 93 8.25 0.37 -26.05
CA ASP A 93 7.53 -0.05 -27.25
C ASP A 93 7.71 -1.57 -27.39
N PRO A 94 6.65 -2.39 -27.21
CA PRO A 94 6.76 -3.85 -27.28
C PRO A 94 7.23 -4.36 -28.66
N THR A 95 7.30 -3.47 -29.65
CA THR A 95 7.83 -3.74 -31.00
C THR A 95 9.36 -3.69 -31.06
N GLU A 96 10.03 -3.02 -30.11
CA GLU A 96 11.48 -2.87 -30.01
C GLU A 96 12.16 -3.89 -29.06
N ALA A 97 11.37 -4.74 -28.38
CA ALA A 97 11.88 -5.81 -27.53
C ALA A 97 12.30 -7.04 -28.36
N LEU A 98 13.53 -7.01 -28.89
CA LEU A 98 14.21 -8.13 -29.57
C LEU A 98 14.88 -9.12 -28.59
#